data_AF-S5NUB4-F1
#
_entry.id   AF-S5NUB4-F1
#
_cell.length_a   1.000
_cell.length_b   1.000
_cell.length_c   1.000
_cell.angle_alpha   90.00
_cell.angle_beta   90.00
_cell.angle_gamma   90.00
#
_symmetry.space_group_name_H-M   'P 1'
#
loop_
_entity.id
_entity.type
_entity.pdbx_description
1 polymer ?
#
loop_
_entity_poly.entity_id
_entity_poly.type
_entity_poly.pdbx_seq_one_letter_code
_entity_poly.pdbx_strand_id
1 'polypeptide(L)'
;MNSATGYYLHATVELNSYYLLNPAFGYSQERIVNTAEHELGHAIGLQHTNKISVMQPAGSYYPIQSRDIEAVKALYSRTPQPIIAENNSNR
;
A
#
# COMPACT_ATOMS: atom_id res chain seq x y z
N MET A 1 4.32 -8.16 -11.48
CA MET A 1 5.47 -8.75 -10.77
C MET A 1 6.39 -9.40 -11.78
N ASN A 2 7.71 -9.26 -11.64
CA ASN A 2 8.66 -9.98 -12.47
C ASN A 2 8.70 -11.45 -12.02
N SER A 3 8.33 -12.39 -12.89
CA SER A 3 8.28 -13.81 -12.51
C SER A 3 9.65 -14.44 -12.26
N ALA A 4 10.74 -13.88 -12.82
CA ALA A 4 12.10 -14.39 -12.65
C ALA A 4 12.77 -13.88 -11.35
N THR A 5 12.34 -12.74 -10.82
CA THR A 5 12.96 -12.12 -9.64
C THR A 5 11.99 -11.93 -8.47
N GLY A 6 10.69 -12.09 -8.67
CA GLY A 6 9.64 -11.86 -7.66
C GLY A 6 9.38 -10.39 -7.32
N TYR A 7 10.10 -9.44 -7.94
CA TYR A 7 9.93 -8.02 -7.64
C TYR A 7 8.69 -7.41 -8.29
N TYR A 8 8.03 -6.51 -7.57
CA TYR A 8 7.06 -5.59 -8.18
C TYR A 8 7.82 -4.59 -9.05
N LEU A 9 7.46 -4.52 -10.34
CA LEU A 9 8.05 -3.57 -11.30
C LEU A 9 7.21 -2.30 -11.43
N HIS A 10 5.90 -2.42 -11.19
CA HIS A 10 4.91 -1.38 -11.38
C HIS A 10 3.69 -1.68 -10.51
N ALA A 11 3.05 -0.63 -10.03
CA ALA A 11 1.73 -0.66 -9.43
C ALA A 11 0.96 0.59 -9.89
N THR A 12 -0.33 0.41 -10.16
CA THR A 12 -1.24 1.53 -10.45
C THR A 12 -2.16 1.72 -9.25
N VAL A 13 -2.30 2.96 -8.83
CA VAL A 13 -3.23 3.39 -7.79
C VAL A 13 -4.12 4.47 -8.39
N GLU A 14 -5.42 4.39 -8.11
CA GLU A 14 -6.38 5.38 -8.54
C GLU A 14 -6.97 6.11 -7.33
N LEU A 15 -7.01 7.44 -7.42
CA LEU A 15 -7.57 8.29 -6.38
C LEU A 15 -8.85 8.95 -6.90
N ASN A 16 -9.89 8.96 -6.08
CA ASN A 16 -11.16 9.57 -6.47
C ASN A 16 -11.12 11.10 -6.27
N SER A 17 -10.85 11.81 -7.36
CA SER A 17 -10.74 13.28 -7.36
C SER A 17 -12.03 14.00 -6.94
N TYR A 18 -13.21 13.38 -7.15
CA TYR A 18 -14.49 13.96 -6.72
C TYR A 18 -14.54 14.13 -5.20
N TYR A 19 -14.04 13.16 -4.43
CA TYR A 19 -13.99 13.28 -2.97
C TYR A 19 -12.83 14.15 -2.49
N LEU A 20 -11.66 14.03 -3.13
CA LEU A 20 -10.44 14.69 -2.67
C LEU A 20 -10.40 16.19 -2.94
N LEU A 21 -10.97 16.63 -4.06
CA LEU A 21 -10.84 18.02 -4.53
C LEU A 21 -12.12 18.85 -4.35
N ASN A 22 -13.25 18.22 -4.02
CA ASN A 22 -14.47 18.95 -3.76
C ASN A 22 -14.48 19.49 -2.32
N PRO A 23 -14.56 20.81 -2.12
CA PRO A 23 -14.54 21.43 -0.79
C PRO A 23 -15.63 20.94 0.15
N ALA A 24 -16.75 20.42 -0.37
CA ALA A 24 -17.85 19.87 0.45
C ALA A 24 -17.42 18.69 1.35
N PHE A 25 -16.36 17.97 0.98
CA PHE A 25 -15.83 16.84 1.78
C PHE A 25 -14.70 17.25 2.74
N GLY A 26 -14.26 18.52 2.71
CA GLY A 26 -13.35 19.07 3.70
C GLY A 26 -11.98 18.40 3.76
N TYR A 27 -11.45 17.91 2.64
CA TYR A 27 -10.08 17.41 2.59
C TYR A 27 -9.09 18.57 2.61
N SER A 28 -8.17 18.56 3.58
CA SER A 28 -6.98 19.41 3.55
C SER A 28 -5.95 18.81 2.59
N GLN A 29 -4.97 19.61 2.17
CA GLN A 29 -3.84 19.12 1.37
C GLN A 29 -3.14 17.94 2.06
N GLU A 30 -2.98 18.00 3.38
CA GLU A 30 -2.40 16.91 4.18
C GLU A 30 -3.23 15.62 4.07
N ARG A 31 -4.56 15.70 4.18
CA ARG A 31 -5.42 14.50 4.04
C ARG A 31 -5.39 13.91 2.63
N ILE A 32 -5.18 14.74 1.60
CA ILE A 32 -4.98 14.27 0.23
C ILE A 32 -3.67 13.49 0.13
N VAL A 33 -2.58 14.03 0.69
CA VAL A 33 -1.28 13.34 0.74
C VAL A 33 -1.38 12.03 1.51
N ASN A 34 -1.96 12.03 2.71
CA ASN A 34 -2.16 10.82 3.51
C ASN A 34 -2.98 9.76 2.75
N THR A 35 -3.95 10.18 1.93
CA THR A 35 -4.72 9.24 1.09
C THR A 35 -3.85 8.63 0.00
N ALA A 36 -3.03 9.44 -0.68
CA ALA A 36 -2.09 8.91 -1.67
C ALA A 36 -1.07 7.94 -1.02
N GLU A 37 -0.59 8.26 0.18
CA GLU A 37 0.31 7.40 0.96
C GLU A 37 -0.37 6.10 1.41
N HIS A 38 -1.65 6.14 1.81
CA HIS A 38 -2.44 4.96 2.17
C HIS A 38 -2.53 3.97 1.01
N GLU A 39 -2.90 4.47 -0.17
CA GLU A 39 -3.03 3.63 -1.35
C GLU A 39 -1.67 3.14 -1.88
N LEU A 40 -0.62 3.96 -1.77
CA LEU A 40 0.74 3.50 -2.01
C LEU A 40 1.11 2.37 -1.03
N GLY A 41 0.73 2.48 0.23
CA GLY A 41 0.88 1.45 1.24
C GLY A 41 0.27 0.11 0.79
N HIS A 42 -0.95 0.13 0.27
CA HIS A 42 -1.56 -1.05 -0.34
C HIS A 42 -0.79 -1.58 -1.55
N ALA A 43 -0.35 -0.69 -2.45
CA ALA A 43 0.42 -1.07 -3.62
C ALA A 43 1.75 -1.77 -3.27
N ILE A 44 2.34 -1.45 -2.13
CA ILE A 44 3.57 -2.08 -1.61
C ILE A 44 3.30 -3.21 -0.59
N GLY A 45 2.04 -3.63 -0.44
CA GLY A 45 1.66 -4.83 0.33
C GLY A 45 1.31 -4.60 1.80
N LEU A 46 1.18 -3.35 2.26
CA LEU A 46 0.63 -3.08 3.58
C LEU A 46 -0.89 -3.34 3.61
N GLN A 47 -1.35 -3.81 4.77
CA GLN A 47 -2.76 -4.04 5.06
C GLN A 47 -3.28 -3.00 6.05
N HIS A 48 -4.61 -2.88 6.13
CA HIS A 48 -5.25 -1.99 7.10
C HIS A 48 -4.87 -2.32 8.55
N THR A 49 -4.97 -1.30 9.39
CA THR A 49 -4.79 -1.44 10.84
C THR A 49 -5.72 -0.53 11.62
N ASN A 50 -6.20 -1.02 12.77
CA ASN A 50 -7.05 -0.25 13.69
C ASN A 50 -6.24 0.61 14.68
N LYS A 51 -5.06 1.10 14.30
CA LYS A 51 -4.22 1.95 15.15
C LYS A 51 -3.92 3.24 14.39
N ILE A 52 -3.33 4.21 15.09
CA ILE A 52 -2.74 5.41 14.48
C ILE A 52 -1.69 4.97 13.46
N SER A 53 -1.96 5.24 12.19
CA SER A 53 -1.21 4.72 11.02
C SER A 53 -1.75 5.37 9.77
N VAL A 54 -0.89 5.54 8.75
CA VAL A 54 -1.37 5.90 7.41
C VAL A 54 -2.29 4.81 6.83
N MET A 55 -2.14 3.57 7.26
CA MET A 55 -2.97 2.41 6.89
C MET A 55 -4.24 2.28 7.74
N GLN A 56 -4.64 3.31 8.49
CA GLN A 56 -5.94 3.31 9.14
C GLN A 56 -7.04 3.38 8.06
N PRO A 57 -8.07 2.51 8.09
CA PRO A 57 -9.06 2.43 7.00
C PRO A 57 -9.94 3.68 6.84
N ALA A 58 -10.02 4.55 7.85
CA ALA A 58 -10.96 5.67 7.82
C ALA A 58 -10.25 7.04 7.78
N GLY A 59 -10.61 7.83 6.76
CA GLY A 59 -10.50 9.28 6.75
C GLY A 59 -9.12 9.88 6.51
N SER A 60 -8.07 9.06 6.38
CA SER A 60 -6.70 9.51 6.06
C SER A 60 -6.19 10.58 7.04
N TYR A 61 -6.53 10.42 8.32
CA TYR A 61 -6.24 11.42 9.35
C TYR A 61 -4.80 11.40 9.84
N TYR A 62 -4.08 10.31 9.60
CA TYR A 62 -2.71 10.13 10.08
C TYR A 62 -1.76 9.99 8.90
N PRO A 63 -0.61 10.69 8.92
CA PRO A 63 0.46 10.47 7.95
C PRO A 63 1.21 9.16 8.27
N ILE A 64 2.26 8.84 7.51
CA ILE A 64 3.16 7.70 7.79
C ILE A 64 3.65 7.72 9.24
N GLN A 65 3.53 6.58 9.93
CA GLN A 65 3.99 6.37 11.30
C GLN A 65 5.18 5.40 11.34
N SER A 66 5.93 5.37 12.45
CA SER A 66 7.07 4.45 12.63
C SER A 66 6.70 2.98 12.40
N ARG A 67 5.50 2.58 12.81
CA ARG A 67 4.97 1.23 12.58
C ARG A 67 4.79 0.87 11.10
N ASP A 68 4.49 1.86 10.26
CA ASP A 68 4.28 1.65 8.82
C ASP A 68 5.64 1.40 8.17
N ILE A 69 6.66 2.15 8.60
CA ILE A 69 8.07 1.95 8.21
C ILE A 69 8.56 0.57 8.65
N GLU A 70 8.29 0.18 9.90
CA GLU A 70 8.66 -1.15 10.43
C GLU A 70 7.97 -2.27 9.67
N ALA A 71 6.69 -2.12 9.32
CA ALA A 71 5.94 -3.09 8.53
C ALA A 71 6.51 -3.23 7.12
N VAL A 72 6.85 -2.12 6.44
CA VAL A 72 7.52 -2.15 5.13
C VAL A 72 8.88 -2.84 5.25
N LYS A 73 9.69 -2.49 6.24
CA LYS A 73 10.99 -3.16 6.48
C LYS A 73 10.82 -4.66 6.71
N ALA A 74 9.80 -5.08 7.45
CA ALA A 74 9.51 -6.49 7.68
C ALA A 74 9.10 -7.21 6.38
N LEU A 75 8.20 -6.60 5.60
CA LEU A 75 7.75 -7.15 4.31
C LEU A 75 8.91 -7.34 3.31
N TYR A 76 9.83 -6.38 3.26
CA TYR A 76 10.96 -6.39 2.34
C TYR A 76 12.27 -6.85 2.97
N SER A 77 12.23 -7.46 4.15
CA SER A 77 13.42 -7.98 4.84
C SER A 77 14.08 -9.17 4.13
N ARG A 78 13.39 -9.75 3.14
CA ARG A 78 13.87 -10.87 2.34
C ARG A 78 13.85 -10.50 0.86
N THR A 79 14.81 -11.03 0.12
CA THR A 79 14.76 -10.98 -1.34
C THR A 79 13.53 -11.75 -1.83
N PRO A 80 12.68 -11.13 -2.69
CA PRO A 80 11.61 -11.86 -3.35
C PRO A 80 12.19 -13.05 -4.12
N GLN A 81 11.51 -14.19 -4.05
CA GLN A 81 11.91 -15.37 -4.82
C GLN A 81 11.04 -15.48 -6.08
N PRO A 82 11.61 -15.93 -7.21
CA PRO A 82 10.82 -16.30 -8.37
C PRO A 82 9.72 -17.29 -7.99
N ILE A 83 8.53 -17.10 -8.55
CA ILE A 83 7.46 -18.08 -8.45
C ILE A 83 7.88 -19.26 -9.32
N ILE A 84 8.50 -20.27 -8.73
CA ILE A 84 8.72 -21.55 -9.40
C ILE A 84 7.34 -22.19 -9.51
N ALA A 85 6.81 -22.28 -10.73
CA ALA A 85 5.61 -23.06 -10.98
C ALA A 85 5.87 -24.49 -10.50
N GLU A 86 5.20 -24.91 -9.43
CA GLU A 86 5.19 -26.32 -9.04
C GLU A 86 4.57 -27.09 -10.20
N ASN A 87 5.40 -27.84 -10.93
CA ASN A 87 4.95 -28.84 -11.89
C ASN A 87 4.18 -29.91 -11.11
N ASN A 88 2.87 -29.73 -10.95
CA ASN A 88 1.95 -30.77 -10.52
C ASN A 88 1.76 -31.80 -11.63
N SER A 89 2.83 -32.54 -11.92
CA SER A 89 2.80 -33.76 -12.72
C SER A 89 2.64 -34.95 -11.77
N ASN A 90 1.46 -35.07 -11.16
CA ASN A 90 0.96 -36.31 -10.56
C ASN A 90 -0.48 -36.12 -10.03
N ARG A 91 -1.48 -36.23 -10.92
CA ARG A 91 -2.79 -36.83 -10.63
C ARG A 91 -3.33 -37.47 -11.92
#